data_AF-A0A948SZV6-F1
#
_entry.id   AF-A0A948SZV6-F1
#
_cell.length_a   1.000
_cell.length_b   1.000
_cell.length_c   1.000
_cell.angle_alpha   90.00
_cell.angle_beta   90.00
_cell.angle_gamma   90.00
#
_symmetry.space_group_name_H-M   'P 1'
#
loop_
_entity.id
_entity.type
_entity.pdbx_description
1 polymer ?
#
loop_
_entity_poly.entity_id
_entity_poly.type
_entity_poly.pdbx_seq_one_letter_code
_entity_poly.pdbx_strand_id
1 'polypeptide(L)'
;MSIRCPACGHENADGDTRCAQCLHTLMDRYIPAPPKDDPLKRTLLNTPVSALITGEDLLVASSSDSLLKIAGILKKKKKSCVLIYERKKLVGILSLRTLLTEAACKFSDLSRVSAGDIMTRNPAVITLLDPISFAVHKMSIGGFRHLPVLAQDGTPVTIISIKDVLAYLVRESSTAKP
;
A
#
# COMPACT_ATOMS: atom_id res chain seq x y z
N MET A 1 -13.76 -19.36 -40.61
CA MET A 1 -13.54 -19.73 -39.20
C MET A 1 -14.56 -18.97 -38.35
N SER A 2 -14.86 -19.38 -37.11
CA SER A 2 -15.82 -18.66 -36.24
C SER A 2 -15.17 -18.29 -34.91
N ILE A 3 -15.63 -17.20 -34.30
CA ILE A 3 -15.05 -16.60 -33.09
C ILE A 3 -16.11 -16.51 -32.00
N ARG A 4 -16.00 -17.37 -30.97
CA ARG A 4 -16.77 -17.21 -29.73
C ARG A 4 -16.30 -16.02 -28.91
N CYS A 5 -17.27 -15.21 -28.48
CA CYS A 5 -17.08 -14.06 -27.60
C CYS A 5 -16.70 -14.52 -26.18
N PRO A 6 -15.59 -14.03 -25.58
CA PRO A 6 -15.17 -14.44 -24.24
C PRO A 6 -16.11 -13.93 -23.13
N ALA A 7 -16.86 -12.84 -23.37
CA ALA A 7 -17.79 -12.29 -22.39
C ALA A 7 -19.15 -13.03 -22.29
N CYS A 8 -19.80 -13.32 -23.42
CA CYS A 8 -21.15 -13.89 -23.45
C CYS A 8 -21.28 -15.25 -24.15
N GLY A 9 -20.22 -15.77 -24.76
CA GLY A 9 -20.22 -17.05 -25.45
C GLY A 9 -20.86 -17.06 -26.86
N HIS A 10 -21.45 -15.95 -27.30
CA HIS A 10 -22.04 -15.81 -28.64
C HIS A 10 -21.01 -16.07 -29.75
N GLU A 11 -21.45 -16.71 -30.83
CA GLU A 11 -20.62 -17.07 -31.97
C GLU A 11 -20.67 -15.96 -33.02
N ASN A 12 -19.51 -15.40 -33.35
CA ASN A 12 -19.34 -14.28 -34.27
C ASN A 12 -18.56 -14.71 -35.52
N ALA A 13 -18.63 -13.90 -36.58
CA ALA A 13 -17.87 -14.15 -37.80
C ALA A 13 -16.39 -13.79 -37.58
N ASP A 14 -15.50 -14.57 -38.19
CA ASP A 14 -14.06 -14.29 -38.14
C ASP A 14 -13.74 -12.99 -38.88
N GLY A 15 -13.10 -12.06 -38.17
CA GLY A 15 -12.90 -10.67 -38.61
C GLY A 15 -13.78 -9.64 -37.88
N ASP A 16 -14.79 -10.07 -37.13
CA ASP A 16 -15.58 -9.15 -36.30
C ASP A 16 -14.72 -8.50 -35.21
N THR A 17 -14.83 -7.18 -35.08
CA THR A 17 -14.09 -6.42 -34.06
C THR A 17 -14.84 -6.33 -32.73
N ARG A 18 -16.16 -6.56 -32.76
CA ARG A 18 -17.07 -6.53 -31.60
C ARG A 18 -18.11 -7.64 -31.71
N CYS A 19 -18.54 -8.15 -30.56
CA CYS A 19 -19.59 -9.17 -30.47
C CYS A 19 -20.94 -8.62 -30.93
N ALA A 20 -21.62 -9.31 -31.85
CA ALA A 20 -22.95 -8.92 -32.35
C ALA A 20 -24.04 -8.92 -31.26
N GLN A 21 -23.85 -9.68 -30.18
CA GLN A 21 -24.83 -9.79 -29.10
C GLN A 21 -24.61 -8.80 -27.96
N CYS A 22 -23.35 -8.58 -27.54
CA CYS A 22 -23.04 -7.79 -26.34
C CYS A 22 -22.05 -6.65 -26.56
N LEU A 23 -21.63 -6.42 -27.81
CA LEU A 23 -20.70 -5.37 -28.24
C LEU A 23 -19.29 -5.43 -27.61
N HIS A 24 -18.97 -6.51 -26.89
CA HIS A 24 -17.65 -6.77 -26.32
C HIS A 24 -16.59 -6.85 -27.42
N THR A 25 -15.44 -6.20 -27.22
CA THR A 25 -14.34 -6.20 -28.18
C THR A 25 -13.81 -7.62 -28.39
N LEU A 26 -13.74 -8.03 -29.66
CA LEU A 26 -13.21 -9.33 -30.06
C LEU A 26 -11.73 -9.27 -30.46
N MET A 27 -11.18 -8.05 -30.64
CA MET A 27 -9.74 -7.81 -30.84
C MET A 27 -8.89 -8.16 -29.61
N ASP A 28 -9.49 -8.19 -28.41
CA ASP A 28 -8.77 -8.44 -27.15
C ASP A 28 -8.44 -9.93 -26.90
N ARG A 29 -8.63 -10.79 -27.90
CA ARG A 29 -8.34 -12.24 -27.80
C ARG A 29 -6.88 -12.59 -27.47
N TYR A 30 -5.96 -11.65 -27.66
CA TYR A 30 -4.55 -11.82 -27.30
C TYR A 30 -4.21 -11.32 -25.90
N ILE A 31 -5.17 -10.75 -25.17
CA ILE A 31 -5.03 -10.43 -23.75
C ILE A 31 -5.70 -11.59 -22.99
N PRO A 32 -4.93 -12.51 -22.37
CA PRO A 32 -5.53 -13.54 -21.55
C PRO A 32 -6.38 -12.87 -20.47
N ALA A 33 -7.68 -13.14 -20.49
CA ALA A 33 -8.55 -12.76 -19.38
C ALA A 33 -8.01 -13.45 -18.12
N PRO A 34 -7.83 -12.73 -17.00
CA PRO A 34 -7.38 -13.36 -15.76
C PRO A 34 -8.33 -14.52 -15.40
N PRO A 35 -7.82 -15.66 -14.91
CA PRO A 35 -8.65 -16.78 -14.50
C PRO A 35 -9.79 -16.32 -13.58
N LYS A 36 -10.99 -16.86 -13.79
CA LYS A 36 -12.19 -16.48 -13.02
C LYS A 36 -12.06 -16.75 -11.51
N ASP A 37 -11.10 -17.58 -11.11
CA ASP A 37 -10.78 -17.92 -9.71
C ASP A 37 -9.28 -17.73 -9.44
N ASP A 38 -8.76 -16.51 -9.54
CA ASP A 38 -7.46 -16.19 -8.93
C ASP A 38 -7.66 -15.92 -7.43
N PRO A 39 -7.27 -16.85 -6.53
CA PRO A 39 -7.45 -16.69 -5.09
C PRO A 39 -6.71 -15.47 -4.56
N LEU A 40 -5.55 -15.12 -5.12
CA LEU A 40 -4.79 -13.94 -4.72
C LEU A 40 -5.53 -12.67 -5.07
N LYS A 41 -6.10 -12.60 -6.29
CA LYS A 41 -6.91 -11.45 -6.72
C LYS A 41 -8.13 -11.27 -5.82
N ARG A 42 -8.82 -12.35 -5.48
CA ARG A 42 -9.99 -12.31 -4.58
C ARG A 42 -9.60 -11.79 -3.20
N THR A 43 -8.51 -12.29 -2.64
CA THR A 43 -7.97 -11.84 -1.34
C THR A 43 -7.58 -10.38 -1.38
N LEU A 44 -6.87 -9.93 -2.42
CA LEU A 44 -6.48 -8.51 -2.55
C LEU A 44 -7.68 -7.56 -2.65
N LEU A 45 -8.74 -7.95 -3.36
CA LEU A 45 -9.90 -7.09 -3.61
C LEU A 45 -10.87 -7.04 -2.43
N ASN A 46 -11.03 -8.13 -1.68
CA ASN A 46 -12.09 -8.25 -0.68
C ASN A 46 -11.59 -8.22 0.78
N THR A 47 -10.31 -8.47 1.02
CA THR A 47 -9.77 -8.45 2.37
C THR A 47 -9.50 -7.01 2.82
N PRO A 48 -10.02 -6.59 3.99
CA PRO A 48 -9.74 -5.27 4.54
C PRO A 48 -8.33 -5.20 5.15
N VAL A 49 -7.78 -3.99 5.20
CA VAL A 49 -6.46 -3.71 5.80
C VAL A 49 -6.39 -4.14 7.27
N SER A 50 -7.50 -4.12 8.00
CA SER A 50 -7.56 -4.64 9.37
C SER A 50 -7.05 -6.09 9.52
N ALA A 51 -7.18 -6.93 8.48
CA ALA A 51 -6.69 -8.31 8.49
C ALA A 51 -5.14 -8.41 8.45
N LEU A 52 -4.45 -7.34 8.04
CA LEU A 52 -2.99 -7.26 8.03
C LEU A 52 -2.40 -6.97 9.42
N ILE A 53 -3.23 -6.47 10.34
CA ILE A 53 -2.75 -5.94 11.62
C ILE A 53 -2.55 -7.09 12.60
N THR A 54 -1.29 -7.39 12.89
CA THR A 54 -0.92 -8.42 13.86
C THR A 54 -0.48 -7.85 15.22
N GLY A 55 -0.64 -6.53 15.44
CA GLY A 55 -0.31 -5.85 16.70
C GLY A 55 -0.36 -4.32 16.59
N GLU A 56 -0.29 -3.65 17.75
CA GLU A 56 -0.20 -2.19 17.86
C GLU A 56 1.28 -1.77 17.85
N ASP A 57 1.77 -1.36 16.68
CA ASP A 57 3.18 -1.01 16.52
C ASP A 57 3.35 0.40 15.92
N LEU A 58 2.66 1.33 16.57
CA LEU A 58 2.64 2.72 16.22
C LEU A 58 3.80 3.46 16.90
N LEU A 59 4.67 4.05 16.08
CA LEU A 59 5.66 5.02 16.55
C LEU A 59 5.24 6.43 16.15
N VAL A 60 5.25 7.32 17.14
CA VAL A 60 4.90 8.73 16.98
C VAL A 60 6.03 9.61 17.51
N ALA A 61 6.30 10.71 16.81
CA ALA A 61 7.26 11.74 17.20
C ALA A 61 6.69 13.15 16.94
N SER A 62 7.34 14.16 17.53
CA SER A 62 7.07 15.59 17.27
C SER A 62 7.87 16.08 16.07
N SER A 63 7.42 17.14 15.37
CA SER A 63 8.23 17.73 14.28
C SER A 63 9.51 18.38 14.82
N SER A 64 9.49 18.79 16.10
CA SER A 64 10.64 19.36 16.81
C SER A 64 11.67 18.34 17.28
N ASP A 65 11.38 17.03 17.19
CA ASP A 65 12.34 16.01 17.61
C ASP A 65 13.54 15.96 16.67
N SER A 66 14.75 15.79 17.22
CA SER A 66 15.95 15.71 16.40
C SER A 66 16.02 14.41 15.60
N LEU A 67 16.65 14.46 14.43
CA LEU A 67 16.84 13.28 13.59
C LEU A 67 17.66 12.19 14.29
N LEU A 68 18.63 12.57 15.14
CA LEU A 68 19.40 11.64 15.95
C LEU A 68 18.50 10.85 16.93
N LYS A 69 17.58 11.54 17.62
CA LYS A 69 16.61 10.91 18.52
C LYS A 69 15.72 9.93 17.75
N ILE A 70 15.19 10.34 16.60
CA ILE A 70 14.34 9.50 15.77
C ILE A 70 15.09 8.27 15.25
N ALA A 71 16.31 8.43 14.74
CA ALA A 71 17.14 7.32 14.28
C ALA A 71 17.40 6.30 15.40
N GLY A 72 17.65 6.78 16.62
CA GLY A 72 17.78 5.93 17.81
C GLY A 72 16.51 5.14 18.13
N ILE A 73 15.34 5.78 18.07
CA ILE A 73 14.04 5.13 18.29
C ILE A 73 13.77 4.06 17.21
N LEU A 74 13.97 4.40 15.94
CA LEU A 74 13.77 3.48 14.82
C LEU A 74 14.67 2.25 14.95
N LYS A 75 15.95 2.43 15.30
CA LYS A 75 16.90 1.34 15.57
C LYS A 75 16.44 0.47 16.74
N LYS A 76 16.11 1.09 17.89
CA LYS A 76 15.73 0.37 19.12
C LYS A 76 14.44 -0.44 18.94
N LYS A 77 13.46 0.12 18.24
CA LYS A 77 12.16 -0.50 17.98
C LYS A 77 12.16 -1.38 16.73
N LYS A 78 13.28 -1.46 16.00
CA LYS A 78 13.42 -2.18 14.72
C LYS A 78 12.35 -1.78 13.70
N LYS A 79 12.03 -0.49 13.66
CA LYS A 79 11.03 0.09 12.75
C LYS A 79 11.67 0.92 11.66
N SER A 80 10.99 0.96 10.52
CA SER A 80 11.48 1.66 9.33
C SER A 80 10.85 3.05 9.15
N CYS A 81 9.77 3.37 9.87
CA CYS A 81 9.07 4.65 9.78
C CYS A 81 8.53 5.09 11.15
N VAL A 82 8.32 6.39 11.29
CA VAL A 82 7.65 7.03 12.43
C VAL A 82 6.66 8.07 11.88
N LEU A 83 5.51 8.21 12.55
CA LEU A 83 4.55 9.27 12.25
C LEU A 83 4.91 10.54 13.00
N ILE A 84 4.77 11.68 12.33
CA ILE A 84 4.89 12.99 12.98
C ILE A 84 3.48 13.48 13.30
N TYR A 85 3.18 13.58 14.59
CA TYR A 85 1.84 13.89 15.08
C TYR A 85 1.90 15.06 16.04
N GLU A 86 1.15 16.11 15.73
CA GLU A 86 1.16 17.36 16.50
C GLU A 86 -0.25 17.87 16.69
N ARG A 87 -0.56 18.40 17.89
CA ARG A 87 -1.85 19.04 18.18
C ARG A 87 -3.05 18.18 17.74
N LYS A 88 -2.97 16.86 17.97
CA LYS A 88 -3.96 15.86 17.56
C LYS A 88 -4.18 15.75 16.04
N LYS A 89 -3.14 16.00 15.25
CA LYS A 89 -3.18 15.87 13.78
C LYS A 89 -1.92 15.19 13.26
N LEU A 90 -2.11 14.29 12.29
CA LEU A 90 -1.01 13.71 11.54
C LEU A 90 -0.48 14.76 10.56
N VAL A 91 0.73 15.26 10.82
CA VAL A 91 1.36 16.30 10.00
C VAL A 91 2.39 15.75 9.03
N GLY A 92 2.94 14.56 9.31
CA GLY A 92 3.96 13.98 8.46
C GLY A 92 4.27 12.51 8.75
N ILE A 93 5.11 11.93 7.89
CA ILE A 93 5.77 10.64 8.11
C ILE A 93 7.26 10.81 7.83
N LEU A 94 8.08 10.11 8.61
CA LEU A 94 9.51 10.03 8.36
C LEU A 94 9.94 8.57 8.28
N SER A 95 10.68 8.23 7.22
CA SER A 95 11.20 6.88 6.99
C SER A 95 12.73 6.83 7.10
N LEU A 96 13.28 5.65 7.37
CA LEU A 96 14.73 5.41 7.30
C LEU A 96 15.29 5.76 5.93
N ARG A 97 14.53 5.53 4.84
CA ARG A 97 14.95 5.94 3.49
C ARG A 97 15.11 7.45 3.45
N THR A 98 14.13 8.22 3.91
CA THR A 98 14.19 9.69 3.95
C THR A 98 15.38 10.17 4.78
N LEU A 99 15.64 9.57 5.94
CA LEU A 99 16.83 9.87 6.75
C LEU A 99 18.13 9.63 5.97
N LEU A 100 18.21 8.51 5.23
CA LEU A 100 19.41 8.16 4.46
C LEU A 100 19.57 9.01 3.19
N THR A 101 18.49 9.36 2.50
CA THR A 101 18.55 10.08 1.22
C THR A 101 18.59 11.60 1.41
N GLU A 102 17.83 12.13 2.37
CA GLU A 102 17.75 13.57 2.61
C GLU A 102 18.75 14.03 3.65
N ALA A 103 18.89 13.29 4.76
CA ALA A 103 19.68 13.80 5.88
C ALA A 103 21.18 13.54 5.71
N ALA A 104 21.55 12.30 5.35
CA ALA A 104 22.95 11.89 5.29
C ALA A 104 23.78 12.64 4.23
N CYS A 105 23.14 13.17 3.18
CA CYS A 105 23.82 13.94 2.14
C CYS A 105 23.82 15.46 2.38
N LYS A 106 22.91 15.97 3.23
CA LYS A 106 22.72 17.43 3.41
C LYS A 106 23.24 17.97 4.74
N PHE A 107 23.32 17.13 5.77
CA PHE A 107 23.65 17.59 7.11
C PHE A 107 24.77 16.75 7.74
N SER A 108 25.75 17.44 8.31
CA SER A 108 26.87 16.84 9.03
C SER A 108 26.50 16.46 10.48
N ASP A 109 25.56 17.16 11.11
CA ASP A 109 25.12 16.93 12.49
C ASP A 109 23.60 16.75 12.59
N LEU A 110 23.17 15.49 12.68
CA LEU A 110 21.75 15.11 12.80
C LEU A 110 21.11 15.49 14.15
N SER A 111 21.90 15.92 15.14
CA SER A 111 21.35 16.37 16.43
C SER A 111 20.70 17.75 16.34
N ARG A 112 21.09 18.56 15.34
CA ARG A 112 20.62 19.93 15.13
C ARG A 112 19.50 20.06 14.10
N VAL A 113 19.20 18.98 13.39
CA VAL A 113 18.15 18.94 12.37
C VAL A 113 16.88 18.37 12.98
N SER A 114 15.76 19.01 12.73
CA SER A 114 14.46 18.57 13.23
C SER A 114 13.78 17.61 12.25
N ALA A 115 12.88 16.78 12.76
CA ALA A 115 12.03 15.91 11.93
C ALA A 115 11.23 16.71 10.91
N GLY A 116 10.74 17.89 11.30
CA GLY A 116 9.93 18.77 10.48
C GLY A 116 10.64 19.31 9.23
N ASP A 117 11.98 19.34 9.24
CA ASP A 117 12.79 19.85 8.12
C ASP A 117 12.80 18.90 6.92
N ILE A 118 12.67 17.59 7.16
CA ILE A 118 12.82 16.56 6.13
C ILE A 118 11.64 15.58 6.03
N MET A 119 10.66 15.65 6.93
CA MET A 119 9.50 14.76 6.88
C MET A 119 8.71 14.91 5.57
N THR A 120 8.10 13.82 5.12
CA THR A 120 7.06 13.89 4.09
C THR A 120 5.80 14.45 4.74
N ARG A 121 5.42 15.67 4.37
CA ARG A 121 4.20 16.34 4.85
C ARG A 121 2.96 15.71 4.23
N ASN A 122 1.86 15.71 4.97
CA ASN A 122 0.55 15.23 4.51
C ASN A 122 0.62 13.86 3.82
N PRO A 123 1.10 12.81 4.51
CA PRO A 123 1.26 11.49 3.90
C PRO A 123 -0.07 10.95 3.39
N ALA A 124 -0.01 10.13 2.33
CA ALA A 124 -1.16 9.33 1.93
C ALA A 124 -1.53 8.38 3.08
N VAL A 125 -2.83 8.30 3.40
CA VAL A 125 -3.36 7.46 4.49
C VAL A 125 -4.43 6.52 3.97
N ILE A 126 -4.74 5.50 4.76
CA ILE A 126 -5.82 4.53 4.52
C ILE A 126 -6.60 4.29 5.81
N THR A 127 -7.78 3.67 5.67
CA THR A 127 -8.61 3.25 6.79
C THR A 127 -8.48 1.74 7.04
N LEU A 128 -8.94 1.28 8.20
CA LEU A 128 -9.01 -0.15 8.53
C LEU A 128 -9.93 -0.95 7.60
N LEU A 129 -10.90 -0.29 6.98
CA LEU A 129 -11.91 -0.91 6.12
C LEU A 129 -11.51 -0.92 4.65
N ASP A 130 -10.48 -0.15 4.28
CA ASP A 130 -9.99 -0.11 2.91
C ASP A 130 -9.49 -1.50 2.49
N PRO A 131 -9.72 -1.93 1.24
CA PRO A 131 -9.22 -3.21 0.77
C PRO A 131 -7.69 -3.18 0.58
N ILE A 132 -7.03 -4.32 0.74
CA ILE A 132 -5.57 -4.44 0.57
C ILE A 132 -5.13 -3.94 -0.82
N SER A 133 -5.90 -4.24 -1.86
CA SER A 133 -5.66 -3.75 -3.22
C SER A 133 -5.54 -2.23 -3.30
N PHE A 134 -6.36 -1.49 -2.55
CA PHE A 134 -6.29 -0.03 -2.50
C PHE A 134 -5.00 0.46 -1.82
N ALA A 135 -4.58 -0.20 -0.74
CA ALA A 135 -3.31 0.09 -0.09
C ALA A 135 -2.12 -0.15 -1.04
N VAL A 136 -2.09 -1.30 -1.73
CA VAL A 136 -1.04 -1.64 -2.70
C VAL A 136 -1.02 -0.66 -3.86
N HIS A 137 -2.20 -0.28 -4.36
CA HIS A 137 -2.33 0.72 -5.43
C HIS A 137 -1.75 2.08 -5.01
N LYS A 138 -2.10 2.57 -3.81
CA LYS A 138 -1.53 3.79 -3.24
C LYS A 138 -0.01 3.72 -3.08
N MET A 139 0.50 2.60 -2.57
CA MET A 139 1.95 2.38 -2.45
C MET A 139 2.66 2.42 -3.81
N SER A 140 2.06 1.79 -4.82
CA SER A 140 2.61 1.73 -6.18
C SER A 140 2.64 3.10 -6.85
N ILE A 141 1.51 3.82 -6.89
CA ILE A 141 1.42 5.15 -7.50
C ILE A 141 2.30 6.16 -6.76
N GLY A 142 2.28 6.12 -5.43
CA GLY A 142 2.99 7.07 -4.60
C GLY A 142 4.48 6.81 -4.46
N GLY A 143 4.99 5.66 -4.92
CA GLY A 143 6.41 5.31 -4.83
C GLY A 143 6.89 5.08 -3.38
N PHE A 144 5.98 4.80 -2.44
CA PHE A 144 6.29 4.55 -1.04
C PHE A 144 5.81 3.17 -0.60
N ARG A 145 6.44 2.63 0.43
CA ARG A 145 6.18 1.26 0.91
C ARG A 145 5.46 1.18 2.24
N HIS A 146 5.13 2.32 2.83
CA HIS A 146 4.48 2.40 4.13
C HIS A 146 3.28 3.34 4.03
N LEU A 147 2.18 2.96 4.68
CA LEU A 147 0.96 3.75 4.76
C LEU A 147 0.51 3.85 6.21
N PRO A 148 0.29 5.06 6.75
CA PRO A 148 -0.43 5.23 8.00
C PRO A 148 -1.88 4.77 7.85
N VAL A 149 -2.34 4.03 8.84
CA VAL A 149 -3.74 3.61 9.00
C VAL A 149 -4.38 4.51 10.04
N LEU A 150 -5.48 5.16 9.68
CA LEU A 150 -6.24 6.01 10.57
C LEU A 150 -7.58 5.35 10.95
N ALA A 151 -8.04 5.64 12.15
CA ALA A 151 -9.42 5.43 12.56
C ALA A 151 -10.34 6.48 11.92
N GLN A 152 -11.65 6.29 12.04
CA GLN A 152 -12.65 7.21 11.45
C GLN A 152 -12.57 8.64 12.03
N ASP A 153 -12.10 8.78 13.26
CA ASP A 153 -11.89 10.06 13.95
C ASP A 153 -10.58 10.77 13.53
N GLY A 154 -9.80 10.16 12.64
CA GLY A 154 -8.50 10.66 12.19
C GLY A 154 -7.33 10.30 13.11
N THR A 155 -7.58 9.54 14.18
CA THR A 155 -6.52 9.09 15.08
C THR A 155 -5.64 8.03 14.39
N PRO A 156 -4.31 8.15 14.41
CA PRO A 156 -3.42 7.12 13.88
C PRO A 156 -3.54 5.83 14.69
N VAL A 157 -3.78 4.73 14.00
CA VAL A 157 -3.89 3.38 14.60
C VAL A 157 -2.56 2.67 14.48
N THR A 158 -2.02 2.58 13.25
CA THR A 158 -0.78 1.85 12.98
C THR A 158 -0.15 2.30 11.65
N ILE A 159 0.98 1.71 11.29
CA ILE A 159 1.60 1.84 9.97
C ILE A 159 1.66 0.44 9.36
N ILE A 160 1.11 0.27 8.15
CA ILE A 160 1.31 -0.95 7.37
C ILE A 160 2.38 -0.74 6.31
N SER A 161 2.99 -1.83 5.87
CA SER A 161 3.98 -1.85 4.81
C SER A 161 3.67 -2.91 3.76
N ILE A 162 4.35 -2.81 2.61
CA ILE A 162 4.28 -3.87 1.60
C ILE A 162 4.72 -5.24 2.14
N LYS A 163 5.59 -5.27 3.16
CA LYS A 163 6.00 -6.53 3.79
C LYS A 163 4.84 -7.19 4.52
N ASP A 164 3.98 -6.40 5.17
CA ASP A 164 2.82 -6.93 5.90
C ASP A 164 1.80 -7.51 4.92
N VAL A 165 1.60 -6.83 3.77
CA VAL A 165 0.79 -7.35 2.67
C VAL A 165 1.34 -8.68 2.16
N LEU A 166 2.63 -8.74 1.84
CA LEU A 166 3.26 -9.96 1.31
C LEU A 166 3.23 -11.11 2.34
N ALA A 167 3.51 -10.82 3.62
CA ALA A 167 3.45 -11.80 4.68
C ALA A 167 2.04 -12.39 4.84
N TYR A 168 1.01 -11.53 4.77
CA TYR A 168 -0.38 -11.96 4.79
C TYR A 168 -0.72 -12.85 3.59
N LEU A 169 -0.37 -12.43 2.37
CA LEU A 169 -0.66 -13.21 1.16
C LEU A 169 0.02 -14.59 1.17
N VAL A 170 1.27 -14.67 1.61
CA VAL A 170 2.00 -15.94 1.74
C VAL A 170 1.34 -16.85 2.77
N ARG A 171 0.84 -16.29 3.88
CA ARG A 171 0.11 -17.05 4.90
C ARG A 171 -1.19 -17.62 4.34
N GLU A 172 -1.98 -16.81 3.63
CA GLU A 172 -3.25 -17.24 3.03
C GLU A 172 -3.06 -18.25 1.88
N SER A 173 -2.00 -18.12 1.09
CA SER A 173 -1.69 -19.13 0.06
C SER A 173 -1.22 -20.47 0.65
N SER A 174 -0.69 -20.45 1.88
CA SER A 174 -0.21 -21.65 2.58
C SER A 174 -1.31 -22.40 3.33
N THR A 175 -2.40 -21.71 3.72
CA THR A 175 -3.59 -22.31 4.32
C THR A 175 -4.55 -22.89 3.27
N ALA A 176 -4.44 -22.46 2.02
CA ALA A 176 -5.07 -23.08 0.86
C ALA A 176 -4.34 -24.39 0.46
N LYS A 177 -4.42 -25.42 1.31
CA LYS A 177 -4.08 -26.79 0.91
C LYS A 177 -5.33 -27.45 0.32
N PRO A 178 -5.23 -28.20 -0.80
CA PRO A 178 -6.38 -28.85 -1.47
C PRO A 178 -7.13 -29.83 -0.57
#